data_AF-A0A7C1PSG2-F1
#
_entry.id   AF-A0A7C1PSG2-F1
#
_cell.length_a   1.000
_cell.length_b   1.000
_cell.length_c   1.000
_cell.angle_alpha   90.00
_cell.angle_beta   90.00
_cell.angle_gamma   90.00
#
_symmetry.space_group_name_H-M   'P 1'
#
loop_
_entity.id
_entity.type
_entity.pdbx_description
1 polymer ?
#
loop_
_entity_poly.entity_id
_entity_poly.type
_entity_poly.pdbx_seq_one_letter_code
_entity_poly.pdbx_strand_id
1 'polypeptide(L)'
;MALALGAFSPFYRLAYIILPGLAAFRVPARFLLWFTVAAAALSAIGVEALAQGVSRARLLRWLALLAVSFLITLAGLWVAAERLRAAPTGTTSAWLFRPYQWSQYFPRHETLQILHHMAERAQESIRLAAIWSVASFAAVASYGLARRFPVLVSLGVLAIVAADLFVAGISYNLTTDPEVIRHPPSAGNWLQDTAGYRIYHGSRYLERVVRRYASFSGFGSAEPAFLEGLSTSLIPNANIMVRVASVGGYDPLMTRDYVLVLRIVQTQLERTGRSPMLDFLGARYLIVDHPLRDPSYRLSRKGESQWIYENPGAFPKLIAVSSYRVIERREALRQLASGEADLRRVALLEEEPFPDRAPPQGPLSDKIEMMQYTADRIQATVELNRPAVVVMNDTWFPGWTASIDGHPAKILRTNLSFRAVAVPAGRHVLVFSYSPRWLRVGIVTTSAMFVLAVWWLGRGMIRRCPYG
;
A
#
# COMPACT_ATOMS: atom_id res chain seq x y z
N MET A 1 2.44 4.51 -23.02
CA MET A 1 2.74 5.75 -22.27
C MET A 1 1.48 6.51 -21.86
N ALA A 2 0.58 6.89 -22.78
CA ALA A 2 -0.59 7.73 -22.45
C ALA A 2 -1.52 7.18 -21.35
N LEU A 3 -1.70 5.86 -21.23
CA LEU A 3 -2.47 5.24 -20.15
C LEU A 3 -1.74 5.27 -18.79
N ALA A 4 -0.41 5.32 -18.79
CA ALA A 4 0.39 5.30 -17.56
C ALA A 4 0.25 6.59 -16.73
N LEU A 5 -0.07 7.69 -17.40
CA LEU A 5 -0.34 8.99 -16.78
C LEU A 5 -1.69 9.02 -16.03
N GLY A 6 -2.50 7.96 -16.13
CA GLY A 6 -3.74 7.83 -15.37
C GLY A 6 -4.66 9.04 -15.57
N ALA A 7 -5.19 9.56 -14.48
CA ALA A 7 -6.07 10.72 -14.47
C ALA A 7 -5.52 11.99 -15.16
N PHE A 8 -4.21 12.13 -15.31
CA PHE A 8 -3.58 13.26 -16.00
C PHE A 8 -3.63 13.15 -17.53
N SER A 9 -4.20 12.05 -18.05
CA SER A 9 -4.32 11.79 -19.47
C SER A 9 -5.78 11.57 -19.86
N PRO A 10 -6.30 12.30 -20.88
CA PRO A 10 -7.66 12.08 -21.36
C PRO A 10 -7.84 10.67 -21.92
N PHE A 11 -6.77 10.05 -22.42
CA PHE A 11 -6.79 8.68 -22.96
C PHE A 11 -7.06 7.63 -21.89
N TYR A 12 -6.51 7.78 -20.69
CA TYR A 12 -6.81 6.85 -19.60
C TYR A 12 -8.26 7.00 -19.15
N ARG A 13 -8.77 8.24 -19.03
CA ARG A 13 -10.17 8.47 -18.67
C ARG A 13 -11.13 7.87 -19.69
N LEU A 14 -10.85 8.05 -20.98
CA LEU A 14 -11.62 7.45 -22.06
C LEU A 14 -11.57 5.92 -22.00
N ALA A 15 -10.37 5.35 -21.87
CA ALA A 15 -10.18 3.91 -21.73
C ALA A 15 -10.88 3.36 -20.47
N TYR A 16 -10.90 4.11 -19.36
CA TYR A 16 -11.52 3.71 -18.10
C TYR A 16 -13.03 3.57 -18.25
N ILE A 17 -13.64 4.41 -19.09
CA ILE A 17 -15.08 4.40 -19.37
C ILE A 17 -15.42 3.30 -20.39
N ILE A 18 -14.59 3.13 -21.43
CA ILE A 18 -14.90 2.28 -22.58
C ILE A 18 -14.45 0.83 -22.38
N LEU A 19 -13.27 0.59 -21.83
CA LEU A 19 -12.67 -0.75 -21.74
C LEU A 19 -13.19 -1.49 -20.49
N PRO A 20 -13.94 -2.60 -20.67
CA PRO A 20 -14.42 -3.39 -19.55
C PRO A 20 -13.24 -3.88 -18.69
N GLY A 21 -13.39 -3.79 -17.36
CA GLY A 21 -12.37 -4.24 -16.42
C GLY A 21 -11.22 -3.27 -16.19
N LEU A 22 -11.03 -2.22 -17.00
CA LEU A 22 -9.97 -1.23 -16.74
C LEU A 22 -10.21 -0.47 -15.42
N ALA A 23 -11.47 -0.31 -15.03
CA ALA A 23 -11.85 0.26 -13.74
C ALA A 23 -11.33 -0.53 -12.52
N ALA A 24 -11.00 -1.81 -12.69
CA ALA A 24 -10.37 -2.62 -11.65
C ALA A 24 -8.86 -2.36 -11.51
N PHE A 25 -8.24 -1.64 -12.45
CA PHE A 25 -6.80 -1.39 -12.46
C PHE A 25 -6.41 -0.21 -11.56
N ARG A 26 -5.86 -0.52 -10.37
CA ARG A 26 -5.61 0.46 -9.31
C ARG A 26 -4.42 1.41 -9.56
N VAL A 27 -3.43 0.99 -10.35
CA VAL A 27 -2.16 1.73 -10.48
C VAL A 27 -1.83 1.99 -11.96
N PRO A 28 -2.31 3.10 -12.56
CA PRO A 28 -2.11 3.41 -13.97
C PRO A 28 -0.64 3.33 -14.41
N ALA A 29 0.30 3.77 -13.55
CA ALA A 29 1.73 3.73 -13.85
C ALA A 29 2.26 2.35 -14.27
N ARG A 30 1.60 1.25 -13.89
CA ARG A 30 1.96 -0.12 -14.34
C ARG A 30 1.81 -0.32 -15.86
N PHE A 31 1.09 0.55 -16.57
CA PHE A 31 1.10 0.56 -18.05
C PHE A 31 2.46 0.91 -18.65
N LEU A 32 3.41 1.42 -17.85
CA LEU A 32 4.80 1.57 -18.29
C LEU A 32 5.44 0.23 -18.64
N LEU A 33 5.06 -0.88 -17.98
CA LEU A 33 5.59 -2.20 -18.31
C LEU A 33 5.33 -2.56 -19.78
N TRP A 34 4.09 -2.37 -20.24
CA TRP A 34 3.70 -2.64 -21.63
C TRP A 34 4.42 -1.72 -22.61
N PHE A 35 4.63 -0.46 -22.23
CA PHE A 35 5.44 0.45 -23.01
C PHE A 35 6.89 -0.04 -23.12
N THR A 36 7.51 -0.47 -22.02
CA THR A 36 8.88 -0.98 -22.01
C THR A 36 9.02 -2.23 -22.88
N VAL A 37 8.08 -3.18 -22.81
CA VAL A 37 8.09 -4.39 -23.65
C VAL A 37 7.95 -4.02 -25.13
N ALA A 38 7.00 -3.14 -25.48
CA ALA A 38 6.82 -2.70 -26.86
C ALA A 38 8.03 -1.93 -27.39
N ALA A 39 8.62 -1.05 -26.57
CA ALA A 39 9.83 -0.31 -26.92
C ALA A 39 11.02 -1.25 -27.13
N ALA A 40 11.20 -2.27 -26.28
CA ALA A 40 12.24 -3.27 -26.45
C ALA A 40 12.08 -4.07 -27.76
N ALA A 41 10.85 -4.50 -28.07
CA ALA A 41 10.54 -5.20 -29.32
C ALA A 41 10.81 -4.33 -30.55
N LEU A 42 10.36 -3.06 -30.53
CA LEU A 42 10.62 -2.11 -31.62
C LEU A 42 12.11 -1.80 -31.78
N SER A 43 12.85 -1.68 -30.68
CA SER A 43 14.31 -1.51 -30.71
C SER A 43 14.99 -2.72 -31.34
N ALA A 44 14.57 -3.94 -31.01
CA ALA A 44 15.11 -5.16 -31.61
C ALA A 44 14.85 -5.23 -33.12
N ILE A 45 13.61 -4.92 -33.55
CA ILE A 45 13.24 -4.83 -34.97
C ILE A 45 14.09 -3.76 -35.67
N GLY A 46 14.30 -2.61 -35.02
CA GLY A 46 15.15 -1.54 -35.54
C GLY A 46 16.58 -2.01 -35.77
N VAL A 47 17.18 -2.71 -34.80
CA VAL A 47 18.54 -3.28 -34.92
C VAL A 47 18.61 -4.34 -36.02
N GLU A 48 17.60 -5.21 -36.13
CA GLU A 48 17.54 -6.21 -37.20
C GLU A 48 17.45 -5.56 -38.59
N ALA A 49 16.63 -4.53 -38.75
CA ALA A 49 16.53 -3.78 -39.99
C ALA A 49 17.87 -3.11 -40.38
N LEU A 50 18.63 -2.62 -39.39
CA LEU A 50 19.99 -2.12 -39.61
C LEU A 50 20.95 -3.21 -40.08
N ALA A 51 20.77 -4.44 -39.60
CA ALA A 51 21.59 -5.58 -39.97
C ALA A 51 21.39 -6.06 -41.41
N GLN A 52 20.20 -5.82 -41.98
CA GLN A 52 19.80 -6.25 -43.31
C GLN A 52 20.31 -5.34 -44.46
N GLY A 53 21.20 -4.37 -44.19
CA GLY A 53 21.99 -3.71 -45.23
C GLY A 53 21.58 -2.28 -45.59
N VAL A 54 21.20 -1.45 -44.60
CA VAL A 54 21.02 -0.01 -44.82
C VAL A 54 22.35 0.63 -45.22
N SER A 55 22.36 1.45 -46.28
CA SER A 55 23.58 2.13 -46.70
C SER A 55 24.11 3.06 -45.59
N ARG A 56 25.43 3.04 -45.36
CA ARG A 56 26.10 3.79 -44.27
C ARG A 56 25.73 5.28 -44.29
N ALA A 57 25.63 5.88 -45.48
CA ALA A 57 25.24 7.27 -45.64
C ALA A 57 23.79 7.56 -45.23
N ARG A 58 22.85 6.65 -45.53
CA ARG A 58 21.45 6.77 -45.13
C ARG A 58 21.33 6.59 -43.61
N LEU A 59 22.00 5.59 -43.05
CA LEU A 59 22.06 5.34 -41.61
C LEU A 59 22.56 6.57 -40.83
N LEU A 60 23.70 7.13 -41.23
CA LEU A 60 24.27 8.31 -40.56
C LEU A 60 23.33 9.52 -40.61
N ARG A 61 22.60 9.73 -41.71
CA ARG A 61 21.59 10.81 -41.79
C ARG A 61 20.42 10.58 -40.84
N TRP A 62 19.87 9.37 -40.77
CA TRP A 62 18.78 9.05 -39.83
C TRP A 62 19.24 9.18 -38.37
N LEU A 63 20.43 8.68 -38.04
CA LEU A 63 21.00 8.84 -36.71
C LEU A 63 21.23 10.31 -36.35
N ALA A 64 21.71 11.13 -37.30
CA ALA A 64 21.87 12.56 -37.09
C ALA A 64 20.53 13.27 -36.85
N LEU A 65 19.49 12.97 -37.65
CA LEU A 65 18.16 13.55 -37.47
C LEU A 65 17.52 13.13 -36.14
N LEU A 66 17.64 11.85 -35.77
CA LEU A 66 17.16 11.33 -34.49
C LEU A 66 17.94 11.95 -33.32
N ALA A 67 19.26 12.06 -33.43
CA ALA A 67 20.09 12.70 -32.41
C ALA A 67 19.72 14.17 -32.22
N VAL A 68 19.53 14.93 -33.30
CA VAL A 68 19.12 16.34 -33.23
C VAL A 68 17.72 16.47 -32.62
N SER A 69 16.74 15.69 -33.09
CA SER A 69 15.38 15.70 -32.54
C SER A 69 15.37 15.34 -31.05
N PHE A 70 16.16 14.34 -30.66
CA PHE A 70 16.29 13.91 -29.28
C PHE A 70 16.98 14.96 -28.40
N LEU A 71 18.06 15.59 -28.87
CA LEU A 71 18.73 16.68 -28.15
C LEU A 71 17.82 17.89 -27.97
N ILE A 72 17.05 18.27 -29.00
CA ILE A 72 16.03 19.33 -28.89
C ILE A 72 14.99 18.97 -27.83
N THR A 73 14.54 17.71 -27.82
CA THR A 73 13.57 17.22 -26.83
C THR A 73 14.14 17.26 -25.42
N LEU A 74 15.37 16.77 -25.20
CA LEU A 74 16.05 16.83 -23.91
C LEU A 74 16.28 18.28 -23.45
N ALA A 75 16.69 19.18 -24.35
CA ALA A 75 16.86 20.59 -24.05
C ALA A 75 15.53 21.26 -23.66
N GLY A 76 14.45 20.97 -24.39
CA GLY A 76 13.11 21.44 -24.07
C GLY A 76 12.62 20.93 -22.70
N LEU A 77 12.85 19.65 -22.41
CA LEU A 77 12.53 19.05 -21.11
C LEU A 77 13.39 19.64 -19.98
N TRP A 78 14.67 19.90 -20.23
CA TRP A 78 15.58 20.54 -19.27
C TRP A 78 15.11 21.94 -18.91
N VAL A 79 14.81 22.77 -19.93
CA VAL A 79 14.28 24.12 -19.73
C VAL A 79 12.93 24.08 -19.00
N ALA A 80 12.06 23.13 -19.32
CA ALA A 80 10.79 22.96 -18.61
C ALA A 80 11.00 22.59 -17.13
N ALA A 81 11.93 21.68 -16.83
CA ALA A 81 12.28 21.29 -15.46
C ALA A 81 12.91 22.46 -14.68
N GLU A 82 13.77 23.25 -15.30
CA GLU A 82 14.39 24.43 -14.68
C GLU A 82 13.35 25.51 -14.38
N ARG A 83 12.40 25.75 -15.30
CA ARG A 83 11.26 26.65 -15.06
C ARG A 83 10.35 26.15 -13.93
N LEU A 84 10.17 24.84 -13.80
CA LEU A 84 9.42 24.23 -12.69
C LEU A 84 10.13 24.43 -11.35
N ARG A 85 11.47 24.37 -11.31
CA ARG A 85 12.25 24.66 -10.10
C ARG A 85 12.25 26.13 -9.73
N ALA A 86 12.39 27.02 -10.71
CA ALA A 86 12.48 28.47 -10.52
C ALA A 86 11.11 29.16 -10.33
N ALA A 87 10.00 28.43 -10.55
CA ALA A 87 8.65 28.95 -10.44
C ALA A 87 8.34 29.49 -9.03
N PRO A 88 8.00 30.79 -8.89
CA PRO A 88 7.57 31.34 -7.60
C PRO A 88 6.23 30.73 -7.15
N THR A 89 6.08 30.64 -5.83
CA THR A 89 5.11 29.87 -5.03
C THR A 89 3.61 30.10 -5.31
N GLY A 90 3.22 30.97 -6.25
CA GLY A 90 1.85 31.49 -6.36
C GLY A 90 1.06 31.16 -7.64
N THR A 91 1.66 31.06 -8.83
CA THR A 91 0.88 31.20 -10.09
C THR A 91 1.08 30.10 -11.13
N THR A 92 2.30 29.60 -11.34
CA THR A 92 2.59 28.63 -12.42
C THR A 92 2.31 27.18 -12.03
N SER A 93 2.55 26.79 -10.78
CA SER A 93 2.15 25.47 -10.25
C SER A 93 0.62 25.36 -10.13
N ALA A 94 -0.08 26.45 -9.84
CA ALA A 94 -1.53 26.46 -9.72
C ALA A 94 -2.25 26.09 -11.03
N TRP A 95 -1.66 26.33 -12.21
CA TRP A 95 -2.29 26.03 -13.50
C TRP A 95 -2.07 24.58 -13.96
N LEU A 96 -0.84 24.07 -13.82
CA LEU A 96 -0.51 22.65 -14.09
C LEU A 96 -1.29 21.67 -13.21
N PHE A 97 -1.62 22.09 -11.99
CA PHE A 97 -2.30 21.24 -10.99
C PHE A 97 -3.72 21.73 -10.65
N ARG A 98 -4.24 22.79 -11.31
CA ARG A 98 -5.61 23.30 -11.13
C ARG A 98 -6.73 22.24 -11.22
N PRO A 99 -6.61 21.18 -12.04
CA PRO A 99 -7.66 20.14 -12.12
C PRO A 99 -7.75 19.24 -10.88
N TYR A 100 -6.74 19.25 -10.01
CA TYR A 100 -6.61 18.27 -8.93
C TYR A 100 -6.35 18.98 -7.59
N GLN A 101 -7.31 18.85 -6.66
CA GLN A 101 -7.29 19.46 -5.32
C GLN A 101 -6.22 18.82 -4.40
N TRP A 102 -4.94 18.81 -4.78
CA TRP A 102 -3.84 18.26 -3.97
C TRP A 102 -3.70 18.98 -2.63
N SER A 103 -4.11 20.25 -2.58
CA SER A 103 -4.20 21.04 -1.34
C SER A 103 -5.13 20.45 -0.29
N GLN A 104 -6.01 19.49 -0.64
CA GLN A 104 -6.85 18.76 0.32
C GLN A 104 -6.13 17.58 0.97
N TYR A 105 -5.05 17.08 0.36
CA TYR A 105 -4.31 15.90 0.81
C TYR A 105 -2.93 16.24 1.36
N PHE A 106 -2.29 17.29 0.84
CA PHE A 106 -0.97 17.73 1.26
C PHE A 106 -0.99 19.24 1.55
N PRO A 107 -0.54 19.69 2.73
CA PRO A 107 -0.34 21.11 3.01
C PRO A 107 0.57 21.78 1.95
N ARG A 108 0.35 23.07 1.68
CA ARG A 108 1.01 23.80 0.56
C ARG A 108 2.54 23.66 0.54
N HIS A 109 3.19 23.64 1.70
CA HIS A 109 4.64 23.48 1.79
C HIS A 109 5.15 22.10 1.31
N GLU A 110 4.34 21.03 1.42
CA GLU A 110 4.74 19.68 1.00
C GLU A 110 4.59 19.52 -0.50
N THR A 111 3.56 20.15 -1.08
CA THR A 111 3.37 20.17 -2.53
C THR A 111 4.60 20.77 -3.22
N LEU A 112 5.20 21.83 -2.66
CA LEU A 112 6.39 22.46 -3.21
C LEU A 112 7.64 21.57 -3.14
N GLN A 113 7.85 20.90 -2.01
CA GLN A 113 8.96 19.96 -1.87
C GLN A 113 8.83 18.77 -2.83
N ILE A 114 7.61 18.26 -3.00
CA ILE A 114 7.31 17.20 -3.97
C ILE A 114 7.63 17.67 -5.40
N LEU A 115 7.23 18.90 -5.77
CA LEU A 115 7.50 19.44 -7.10
C LEU A 115 9.00 19.65 -7.35
N HIS A 116 9.72 20.17 -6.35
CA HIS A 116 11.16 20.34 -6.44
C HIS A 116 11.83 18.97 -6.64
N HIS A 117 11.46 17.98 -5.83
CA HIS A 117 11.95 16.62 -5.96
C HIS A 117 11.60 16.01 -7.33
N MET A 118 10.38 16.19 -7.84
CA MET A 118 10.01 15.73 -9.18
C MET A 118 10.87 16.37 -10.28
N ALA A 119 11.17 17.67 -10.17
CA ALA A 119 12.03 18.36 -11.12
C ALA A 119 13.51 17.92 -11.02
N GLU A 120 14.01 17.64 -9.81
CA GLU A 120 15.27 16.93 -9.56
C GLU A 120 15.33 15.60 -10.29
N ARG A 121 14.32 14.74 -10.08
CA ARG A 121 14.28 13.42 -10.70
C ARG A 121 14.11 13.49 -12.21
N ALA A 122 13.35 14.45 -12.73
CA ALA A 122 13.21 14.68 -14.15
C ALA A 122 14.56 15.06 -14.78
N GLN A 123 15.31 16.00 -14.19
CA GLN A 123 16.63 16.37 -14.70
C GLN A 123 17.63 15.22 -14.64
N GLU A 124 17.62 14.43 -13.56
CA GLU A 124 18.48 13.26 -13.47
C GLU A 124 18.14 12.21 -14.54
N SER A 125 16.85 11.99 -14.78
CA SER A 125 16.39 11.11 -15.86
C SER A 125 16.78 11.62 -17.24
N ILE A 126 16.75 12.95 -17.47
CA ILE A 126 17.21 13.60 -18.71
C ILE A 126 18.71 13.39 -18.90
N ARG A 127 19.52 13.56 -17.85
CA ARG A 127 20.98 13.31 -17.89
C ARG A 127 21.28 11.85 -18.22
N LEU A 128 20.67 10.91 -17.51
CA LEU A 128 20.84 9.48 -17.77
C LEU A 128 20.39 9.13 -19.20
N ALA A 129 19.26 9.64 -19.66
CA ALA A 129 18.80 9.43 -21.03
C ALA A 129 19.78 9.99 -22.08
N ALA A 130 20.41 11.14 -21.82
CA ALA A 130 21.45 11.70 -22.68
C ALA A 130 22.68 10.78 -22.73
N ILE A 131 23.18 10.34 -21.58
CA ILE A 131 24.32 9.42 -21.46
C ILE A 131 24.04 8.10 -22.21
N TRP A 132 22.90 7.48 -21.94
CA TRP A 132 22.50 6.22 -22.58
C TRP A 132 22.25 6.36 -24.07
N SER A 133 21.82 7.53 -24.53
CA SER A 133 21.67 7.81 -25.96
C SER A 133 23.02 7.92 -26.65
N VAL A 134 24.00 8.63 -26.07
CA VAL A 134 25.37 8.66 -26.60
C VAL A 134 25.96 7.26 -26.65
N ALA A 135 25.80 6.46 -25.59
CA ALA A 135 26.26 5.08 -25.56
C ALA A 135 25.58 4.22 -26.64
N SER A 136 24.27 4.39 -26.85
CA SER A 136 23.51 3.69 -27.89
C SER A 136 23.94 4.10 -29.29
N PHE A 137 24.17 5.39 -29.54
CA PHE A 137 24.70 5.88 -30.82
C PHE A 137 26.12 5.36 -31.07
N ALA A 138 26.97 5.31 -30.05
CA ALA A 138 28.30 4.72 -30.15
C ALA A 138 28.25 3.21 -30.44
N ALA A 139 27.31 2.48 -29.82
CA ALA A 139 27.06 1.06 -30.09
C ALA A 139 26.60 0.82 -31.54
N VAL A 140 25.68 1.64 -32.06
CA VAL A 140 25.23 1.57 -33.46
C VAL A 140 26.34 2.00 -34.43
N ALA A 141 27.16 2.99 -34.09
CA ALA A 141 28.29 3.43 -34.92
C ALA A 141 29.42 2.37 -34.96
N SER A 142 29.60 1.62 -33.87
CA SER A 142 30.54 0.50 -33.76
C SER A 142 29.97 -0.83 -34.30
N TYR A 143 28.78 -0.82 -34.92
CA TYR A 143 28.15 -2.00 -35.54
C TYR A 143 29.05 -2.75 -36.54
N GLY A 144 29.98 -2.06 -37.22
CA GLY A 144 31.00 -2.71 -38.06
C GLY A 144 31.97 -3.59 -37.27
N LEU A 145 32.31 -3.22 -36.03
CA LEU A 145 33.09 -4.02 -35.09
C LEU A 145 32.27 -5.19 -34.55
N ALA A 146 30.97 -4.98 -34.31
CA ALA A 146 30.03 -6.00 -33.86
C ALA A 146 29.88 -7.15 -34.86
N ARG A 147 29.99 -6.89 -36.18
CA ARG A 147 30.06 -7.94 -37.20
C ARG A 147 31.35 -8.75 -37.15
N ARG A 148 32.47 -8.11 -36.77
CA ARG A 148 33.79 -8.76 -36.72
C ARG A 148 33.98 -9.61 -35.45
N PHE A 149 33.38 -9.18 -34.33
CA PHE A 149 33.49 -9.84 -33.02
C PHE A 149 32.14 -9.95 -32.30
N PRO A 150 31.16 -10.71 -32.84
CA PRO A 150 29.78 -10.70 -32.35
C PRO A 150 29.62 -11.19 -30.91
N VAL A 151 30.40 -12.21 -30.51
CA VAL A 151 30.37 -12.76 -29.15
C VAL A 151 30.90 -11.75 -28.13
N LEU A 152 32.05 -11.11 -28.41
CA LEU A 152 32.65 -10.12 -27.52
C LEU A 152 31.75 -8.90 -27.35
N VAL A 153 31.13 -8.42 -28.42
CA VAL A 153 30.17 -7.30 -28.34
C VAL A 153 28.92 -7.70 -27.55
N SER A 154 28.40 -8.92 -27.75
CA SER A 154 27.24 -9.41 -26.99
C SER A 154 27.54 -9.51 -25.49
N LEU A 155 28.72 -10.05 -25.13
CA LEU A 155 29.18 -10.09 -23.74
C LEU A 155 29.38 -8.69 -23.15
N GLY A 156 29.93 -7.76 -23.92
CA GLY A 156 30.08 -6.36 -23.51
C GLY A 156 28.74 -5.67 -23.26
N VAL A 157 27.76 -5.84 -24.15
CA VAL A 157 26.40 -5.33 -23.96
C VAL A 157 25.75 -5.95 -22.73
N LEU A 158 25.86 -7.27 -22.56
CA LEU A 158 25.33 -7.96 -21.38
C LEU A 158 25.96 -7.44 -20.09
N ALA A 159 27.28 -7.22 -20.08
CA ALA A 159 27.99 -6.67 -18.93
C ALA A 159 27.56 -5.23 -18.61
N ILE A 160 27.37 -4.39 -19.63
CA ILE A 160 26.87 -3.01 -19.46
C ILE A 160 25.44 -3.01 -18.91
N VAL A 161 24.55 -3.84 -19.47
CA VAL A 161 23.16 -3.97 -18.99
C VAL A 161 23.14 -4.51 -17.57
N ALA A 162 23.97 -5.51 -17.25
CA ALA A 162 24.09 -6.03 -15.90
C ALA A 162 24.61 -4.97 -14.92
N ALA A 163 25.63 -4.20 -15.31
CA ALA A 163 26.16 -3.11 -14.50
C ALA A 163 25.14 -1.99 -14.29
N ASP A 164 24.40 -1.59 -15.33
CA ASP A 164 23.31 -0.61 -15.22
C ASP A 164 22.22 -1.08 -14.27
N LEU A 165 21.69 -2.29 -14.48
CA LEU A 165 20.66 -2.86 -13.60
C LEU A 165 21.17 -3.03 -12.17
N PHE A 166 22.44 -3.39 -11.99
CA PHE A 166 23.06 -3.50 -10.66
C PHE A 166 23.18 -2.13 -9.98
N VAL A 167 23.70 -1.10 -10.67
CA VAL A 167 23.82 0.26 -10.14
C VAL A 167 22.44 0.86 -9.85
N ALA A 168 21.46 0.62 -10.72
CA ALA A 168 20.08 1.06 -10.51
C ALA A 168 19.40 0.31 -9.34
N GLY A 169 19.74 -0.97 -9.14
CA GLY A 169 19.12 -1.84 -8.14
C GLY A 169 19.80 -1.84 -6.76
N ILE A 170 21.08 -1.48 -6.66
CA ILE A 170 21.85 -1.64 -5.42
C ILE A 170 21.30 -0.76 -4.28
N SER A 171 20.81 0.44 -4.58
CA SER A 171 20.19 1.33 -3.58
C SER A 171 18.83 0.84 -3.06
N TYR A 172 18.22 -0.14 -3.74
CA TYR A 172 16.96 -0.76 -3.33
C TYR A 172 17.16 -2.09 -2.59
N ASN A 173 18.33 -2.70 -2.70
CA ASN A 173 18.65 -4.00 -2.09
C ASN A 173 19.68 -3.82 -0.97
N LEU A 174 19.34 -3.02 0.05
CA LEU A 174 20.19 -2.84 1.22
C LEU A 174 20.30 -4.16 1.99
N THR A 175 21.52 -4.52 2.36
CA THR A 175 21.82 -5.72 3.15
C THR A 175 22.33 -5.35 4.53
N THR A 176 21.90 -6.07 5.55
CA THR A 176 22.39 -5.93 6.94
C THR A 176 22.31 -7.26 7.66
N ASP A 177 22.85 -7.33 8.88
CA ASP A 177 22.69 -8.50 9.74
C ASP A 177 21.19 -8.71 10.07
N PRO A 178 20.63 -9.92 9.87
CA PRO A 178 19.22 -10.20 10.15
C PRO A 178 18.79 -9.84 11.58
N GLU A 179 19.68 -9.89 12.57
CA GLU A 179 19.37 -9.60 13.97
C GLU A 179 18.99 -8.13 14.20
N VAL A 180 19.53 -7.19 13.40
CA VAL A 180 19.18 -5.75 13.45
C VAL A 180 17.69 -5.52 13.16
N ILE A 181 17.08 -6.38 12.35
CA ILE A 181 15.68 -6.28 11.95
C ILE A 181 14.77 -7.15 12.81
N ARG A 182 15.21 -8.37 13.16
CA ARG A 182 14.37 -9.35 13.87
C ARG A 182 14.30 -9.11 15.38
N HIS A 183 15.40 -8.69 15.99
CA HIS A 183 15.49 -8.45 17.42
C HIS A 183 16.14 -7.10 17.70
N PRO A 184 15.53 -5.98 17.26
CA PRO A 184 16.13 -4.68 17.46
C PRO A 184 16.30 -4.39 18.96
N PRO A 185 17.53 -4.22 19.47
CA PRO A 185 17.81 -4.07 20.89
C PRO A 185 17.06 -2.89 21.51
N SER A 186 16.93 -1.80 20.76
CA SER A 186 16.26 -0.56 21.20
C SER A 186 14.73 -0.65 21.27
N ALA A 187 14.12 -1.70 20.71
CA ALA A 187 12.70 -1.93 20.85
C ALA A 187 12.33 -2.54 22.22
N GLY A 188 13.26 -3.19 22.92
CA GLY A 188 13.04 -3.68 24.29
C GLY A 188 11.84 -4.63 24.46
N ASN A 189 11.38 -4.80 25.71
CA ASN A 189 10.36 -5.80 26.07
C ASN A 189 8.91 -5.38 25.75
N TRP A 190 8.63 -4.10 25.52
CA TRP A 190 7.25 -3.61 25.33
C TRP A 190 6.59 -4.16 24.05
N LEU A 191 7.39 -4.58 23.07
CA LEU A 191 6.89 -5.30 21.90
C LEU A 191 6.25 -6.64 22.29
N GLN A 192 6.78 -7.34 23.30
CA GLN A 192 6.24 -8.62 23.75
C GLN A 192 4.87 -8.44 24.44
N ASP A 193 4.70 -7.34 25.16
CA ASP A 193 3.45 -6.97 25.86
C ASP A 193 2.32 -6.53 24.90
N THR A 194 2.63 -6.30 23.62
CA THR A 194 1.63 -5.90 22.61
C THR A 194 0.82 -7.07 22.04
N ALA A 195 1.10 -8.30 22.45
CA ALA A 195 0.42 -9.50 21.96
C ALA A 195 -1.12 -9.37 22.12
N GLY A 196 -1.84 -9.39 21.00
CA GLY A 196 -3.30 -9.25 20.96
C GLY A 196 -3.83 -7.81 20.85
N TYR A 197 -2.99 -6.79 21.01
CA TYR A 197 -3.34 -5.38 20.87
C TYR A 197 -2.78 -4.76 19.59
N ARG A 198 -3.12 -3.49 19.34
CA ARG A 198 -2.58 -2.69 18.22
C ARG A 198 -1.71 -1.55 18.72
N ILE A 199 -0.78 -1.11 17.88
CA ILE A 199 -0.10 0.19 18.01
C ILE A 199 -0.77 1.25 17.13
N TYR A 200 -0.68 2.50 17.53
CA TYR A 200 -1.10 3.65 16.74
C TYR A 200 0.07 4.61 16.52
N HIS A 201 0.25 5.07 15.29
CA HIS A 201 1.22 6.11 14.95
C HIS A 201 0.49 7.43 14.74
N GLY A 202 0.91 8.48 15.46
CA GLY A 202 0.44 9.83 15.19
C GLY A 202 0.82 10.27 13.78
N SER A 203 -0.06 11.01 13.11
CA SER A 203 0.14 11.45 11.72
C SER A 203 1.46 12.21 11.51
N ARG A 204 1.77 13.16 12.40
CA ARG A 204 3.03 13.94 12.35
C ARG A 204 4.28 13.08 12.56
N TYR A 205 4.20 12.11 13.47
CA TYR A 205 5.27 11.14 13.68
C TYR A 205 5.49 10.30 12.42
N LEU A 206 4.40 9.74 11.87
CA LEU A 206 4.45 8.89 10.67
C LEU A 206 5.04 9.64 9.48
N GLU A 207 4.60 10.89 9.25
CA GLU A 207 5.13 11.74 8.18
C GLU A 207 6.65 11.96 8.32
N ARG A 208 7.10 12.29 9.54
CA ARG A 208 8.52 12.51 9.82
C ARG A 208 9.36 11.25 9.58
N VAL A 209 8.87 10.11 10.03
CA VAL A 209 9.58 8.82 9.89
C VAL A 209 9.59 8.36 8.44
N VAL A 210 8.47 8.45 7.73
CA VAL A 210 8.41 8.13 6.29
C VAL A 210 9.38 9.03 5.52
N ARG A 211 9.45 10.33 5.82
CA ARG A 211 10.45 11.22 5.19
C ARG A 211 11.90 10.82 5.49
N ARG A 212 12.17 10.27 6.67
CA ARG A 212 13.52 9.86 7.07
C ARG A 212 13.96 8.55 6.42
N TYR A 213 13.06 7.58 6.30
CA TYR A 213 13.42 6.20 5.91
C TYR A 213 12.86 5.74 4.56
N ALA A 214 11.89 6.45 4.00
CA ALA A 214 11.34 6.17 2.68
C ALA A 214 11.74 7.27 1.70
N SER A 215 12.50 6.90 0.66
CA SER A 215 12.82 7.77 -0.45
C SER A 215 12.37 7.15 -1.78
N PHE A 216 11.98 8.00 -2.73
CA PHE A 216 11.75 7.58 -4.12
C PHE A 216 13.04 7.19 -4.87
N SER A 217 14.21 7.32 -4.24
CA SER A 217 15.53 7.00 -4.80
C SER A 217 16.24 5.79 -4.18
N GLY A 218 15.58 5.11 -3.24
CA GLY A 218 16.12 3.95 -2.53
C GLY A 218 15.63 3.90 -1.09
N PHE A 219 16.11 2.94 -0.31
CA PHE A 219 15.71 2.75 1.10
C PHE A 219 16.68 3.38 2.11
N GLY A 220 17.50 4.34 1.67
CA GLY A 220 18.44 5.06 2.54
C GLY A 220 19.79 4.38 2.67
N SER A 221 20.30 4.26 3.90
CA SER A 221 21.63 3.73 4.21
C SER A 221 21.59 2.26 4.66
N ALA A 222 22.62 1.49 4.30
CA ALA A 222 22.83 0.13 4.81
C ALA A 222 23.45 0.09 6.21
N GLU A 223 23.75 1.25 6.81
CA GLU A 223 24.32 1.33 8.16
C GLU A 223 23.38 0.69 9.20
N PRO A 224 23.88 -0.17 10.10
CA PRO A 224 23.06 -0.85 11.09
C PRO A 224 22.20 0.09 11.93
N ALA A 225 22.73 1.24 12.36
CA ALA A 225 21.98 2.22 13.15
C ALA A 225 20.80 2.85 12.38
N PHE A 226 20.96 3.05 11.07
CA PHE A 226 19.88 3.56 10.22
C PHE A 226 18.75 2.54 10.11
N LEU A 227 19.09 1.27 9.84
CA LEU A 227 18.13 0.19 9.69
C LEU A 227 17.46 -0.21 11.01
N GLU A 228 18.18 -0.11 12.13
CA GLU A 228 17.60 -0.27 13.47
C GLU A 228 16.58 0.83 13.78
N GLY A 229 16.87 2.08 13.42
CA GLY A 229 15.91 3.18 13.55
C GLY A 229 14.63 2.95 12.74
N LEU A 230 14.76 2.40 11.52
CA LEU A 230 13.61 2.01 10.70
C LEU A 230 12.80 0.89 11.37
N SER A 231 13.45 -0.20 11.81
CA SER A 231 12.76 -1.34 12.42
C SER A 231 12.03 -0.94 13.72
N THR A 232 12.65 -0.10 14.56
CA THR A 232 12.11 0.34 15.84
C THR A 232 11.08 1.45 15.77
N SER A 233 10.99 2.15 14.62
CA SER A 233 9.90 3.08 14.36
C SER A 233 8.54 2.39 14.22
N LEU A 234 8.57 1.10 13.85
CA LEU A 234 7.40 0.25 13.63
C LEU A 234 6.39 0.86 12.66
N ILE A 235 6.81 1.72 11.74
CA ILE A 235 5.93 2.23 10.70
C ILE A 235 5.25 1.06 9.96
N PRO A 236 4.09 1.29 9.32
CA PRO A 236 3.45 0.29 8.49
C PRO A 236 4.45 -0.50 7.62
N ASN A 237 4.37 -1.83 7.71
CA ASN A 237 5.29 -2.86 7.16
C ASN A 237 6.47 -3.23 8.05
N ALA A 238 7.11 -2.28 8.73
CA ALA A 238 8.18 -2.61 9.67
C ALA A 238 7.61 -3.39 10.88
N ASN A 239 6.41 -3.02 11.34
CA ASN A 239 5.69 -3.71 12.42
C ASN A 239 5.37 -5.20 12.11
N ILE A 240 5.30 -5.59 10.82
CA ILE A 240 4.99 -6.98 10.43
C ILE A 240 6.16 -7.91 10.80
N MET A 241 7.40 -7.42 10.74
CA MET A 241 8.61 -8.20 11.06
C MET A 241 8.59 -8.70 12.51
N VAL A 242 8.00 -7.93 13.41
CA VAL A 242 7.84 -8.25 14.83
C VAL A 242 6.41 -8.67 15.21
N ARG A 243 5.56 -8.93 14.20
CA ARG A 243 4.15 -9.39 14.35
C ARG A 243 3.27 -8.49 15.23
N VAL A 244 3.56 -7.20 15.28
CA VAL A 244 2.75 -6.23 16.02
C VAL A 244 1.68 -5.65 15.09
N ALA A 245 0.42 -5.74 15.50
CA ALA A 245 -0.69 -5.19 14.72
C ALA A 245 -0.69 -3.64 14.82
N SER A 246 -1.07 -2.95 13.74
CA SER A 246 -1.19 -1.49 13.71
C SER A 246 -2.63 -1.08 13.41
N VAL A 247 -3.08 0.04 13.99
CA VAL A 247 -4.33 0.69 13.65
C VAL A 247 -4.30 1.22 12.21
N GLY A 248 -3.18 1.81 11.78
CA GLY A 248 -3.05 2.31 10.40
C GLY A 248 -3.05 1.18 9.37
N GLY A 249 -2.53 0.01 9.73
CA GLY A 249 -2.44 -1.16 8.84
C GLY A 249 -1.51 -0.93 7.64
N TYR A 250 -1.61 -1.82 6.63
CA TYR A 250 -0.92 -1.73 5.34
C TYR A 250 -1.90 -1.33 4.22
N ASP A 251 -1.42 -0.62 3.20
CA ASP A 251 -2.19 0.24 2.27
C ASP A 251 -2.55 -0.34 0.87
N PRO A 252 -2.67 -1.67 0.62
CA PRO A 252 -3.12 -2.11 -0.70
C PRO A 252 -4.64 -1.96 -0.88
N LEU A 253 -5.43 -1.82 0.20
CA LEU A 253 -6.87 -1.62 0.09
C LEU A 253 -7.49 -1.11 1.41
N MET A 254 -7.60 0.21 1.59
CA MET A 254 -8.42 0.78 2.67
C MET A 254 -9.84 1.02 2.17
N THR A 255 -10.84 0.56 2.94
CA THR A 255 -12.25 0.90 2.66
C THR A 255 -12.50 2.37 2.96
N ARG A 256 -13.42 3.00 2.22
CA ARG A 256 -13.81 4.40 2.44
C ARG A 256 -14.22 4.66 3.89
N ASP A 257 -14.93 3.71 4.49
CA ASP A 257 -15.40 3.80 5.88
C ASP A 257 -14.25 3.74 6.89
N TYR A 258 -13.24 2.91 6.66
CA TYR A 258 -12.06 2.87 7.53
C TYR A 258 -11.22 4.15 7.44
N VAL A 259 -11.10 4.75 6.24
CA VAL A 259 -10.45 6.05 6.08
C VAL A 259 -11.17 7.14 6.89
N LEU A 260 -12.51 7.11 6.96
CA LEU A 260 -13.28 8.01 7.82
C LEU A 260 -13.02 7.75 9.31
N VAL A 261 -12.88 6.48 9.73
CA VAL A 261 -12.51 6.14 11.12
C VAL A 261 -11.14 6.73 11.48
N LEU A 262 -10.13 6.57 10.62
CA LEU A 262 -8.79 7.15 10.87
C LEU A 262 -8.85 8.68 10.95
N ARG A 263 -9.68 9.32 10.12
CA ARG A 263 -9.92 10.77 10.19
C ARG A 263 -10.59 11.18 11.50
N ILE A 264 -11.57 10.42 11.99
CA ILE A 264 -12.20 10.65 13.30
C ILE A 264 -11.16 10.60 14.41
N VAL A 265 -10.32 9.56 14.44
CA VAL A 265 -9.24 9.41 15.43
C VAL A 265 -8.34 10.63 15.43
N GLN A 266 -7.87 11.04 14.25
CA GLN A 266 -7.02 12.21 14.11
C GLN A 266 -7.70 13.49 14.64
N THR A 267 -8.94 13.77 14.21
CA THR A 267 -9.68 14.96 14.64
C THR A 267 -9.95 14.97 16.15
N GLN A 268 -10.25 13.82 16.76
CA GLN A 268 -10.47 13.71 18.20
C GLN A 268 -9.20 14.01 19.00
N LEU A 269 -8.06 13.43 18.59
CA LEU A 269 -6.77 13.69 19.21
C LEU A 269 -6.36 15.15 19.09
N GLU A 270 -6.54 15.77 17.93
CA GLU A 270 -6.22 17.19 17.70
C GLU A 270 -7.08 18.12 18.57
N ARG A 271 -8.37 17.80 18.75
CA ARG A 271 -9.31 18.65 19.49
C ARG A 271 -9.23 18.47 21.00
N THR A 272 -9.04 17.24 21.48
CA THR A 272 -9.23 16.89 22.90
C THR A 272 -8.00 16.26 23.54
N GLY A 273 -7.00 15.86 22.76
CA GLY A 273 -5.86 15.07 23.25
C GLY A 273 -6.19 13.59 23.46
N ARG A 274 -7.44 13.17 23.23
CA ARG A 274 -7.95 11.81 23.43
C ARG A 274 -8.79 11.35 22.25
N SER A 275 -8.81 10.05 22.00
CA SER A 275 -9.76 9.46 21.04
C SER A 275 -10.37 8.18 21.60
N PRO A 276 -11.68 8.15 21.94
CA PRO A 276 -12.38 6.91 22.30
C PRO A 276 -12.30 5.85 21.21
N MET A 277 -12.18 6.25 19.94
CA MET A 277 -11.97 5.31 18.84
C MET A 277 -10.67 4.53 18.96
N LEU A 278 -9.59 5.10 19.52
CA LEU A 278 -8.37 4.34 19.80
C LEU A 278 -8.57 3.24 20.84
N ASP A 279 -9.50 3.41 21.77
CA ASP A 279 -9.85 2.36 22.72
C ASP A 279 -10.54 1.21 22.01
N PHE A 280 -11.57 1.54 21.24
CA PHE A 280 -12.32 0.57 20.45
C PHE A 280 -11.42 -0.21 19.48
N LEU A 281 -10.48 0.48 18.84
CA LEU A 281 -9.48 -0.09 17.93
C LEU A 281 -8.41 -0.92 18.66
N GLY A 282 -8.49 -1.07 19.98
CA GLY A 282 -7.53 -1.85 20.76
C GLY A 282 -6.10 -1.30 20.69
N ALA A 283 -5.95 0.01 20.51
CA ALA A 283 -4.65 0.65 20.43
C ALA A 283 -4.05 0.78 21.83
N ARG A 284 -3.20 -0.18 22.23
CA ARG A 284 -2.57 -0.21 23.56
C ARG A 284 -1.38 0.74 23.65
N TYR A 285 -0.63 0.92 22.57
CA TYR A 285 0.50 1.85 22.55
C TYR A 285 0.35 2.89 21.45
N LEU A 286 0.58 4.15 21.80
CA LEU A 286 0.52 5.30 20.92
C LEU A 286 1.94 5.85 20.76
N ILE A 287 2.42 5.90 19.52
CA ILE A 287 3.73 6.41 19.14
C ILE A 287 3.54 7.76 18.47
N VAL A 288 3.99 8.82 19.14
CA VAL A 288 3.76 10.21 18.72
C VAL A 288 5.05 11.02 18.83
N ASP A 289 5.09 12.19 18.18
CA ASP A 289 6.27 13.06 18.12
C ASP A 289 6.21 14.25 19.09
N HIS A 290 5.20 14.29 19.95
CA HIS A 290 4.92 15.35 20.93
C HIS A 290 4.25 14.75 22.17
N PRO A 291 4.32 15.42 23.33
CA PRO A 291 3.64 14.93 24.53
C PRO A 291 2.11 15.00 24.37
N LEU A 292 1.42 13.93 24.74
CA LEU A 292 -0.04 13.90 24.87
C LEU A 292 -0.46 14.58 26.18
N ARG A 293 -1.52 15.37 26.12
CA ARG A 293 -2.02 16.16 27.26
C ARG A 293 -3.02 15.39 28.13
N ASP A 294 -3.66 14.36 27.58
CA ASP A 294 -4.67 13.61 28.32
C ASP A 294 -4.01 12.63 29.32
N PRO A 295 -4.33 12.72 30.63
CA PRO A 295 -3.69 11.92 31.66
C PRO A 295 -4.12 10.45 31.66
N SER A 296 -5.18 10.07 30.93
CA SER A 296 -5.56 8.66 30.75
C SER A 296 -4.53 7.87 29.94
N TYR A 297 -3.74 8.56 29.11
CA TYR A 297 -2.58 7.99 28.45
C TYR A 297 -1.35 8.08 29.35
N ARG A 298 -0.80 6.92 29.72
CA ARG A 298 0.35 6.84 30.62
C ARG A 298 1.63 6.85 29.80
N LEU A 299 2.53 7.79 30.09
CA LEU A 299 3.84 7.79 29.43
C LEU A 299 4.59 6.50 29.80
N SER A 300 4.82 5.64 28.81
CA SER A 300 5.57 4.39 28.99
C SER A 300 7.06 4.63 28.73
N ARG A 301 7.39 5.33 27.63
CA ARG A 301 8.78 5.63 27.26
C ARG A 301 8.91 6.93 26.48
N LYS A 302 10.02 7.62 26.69
CA LYS A 302 10.49 8.72 25.84
C LYS A 302 11.76 8.29 25.12
N GLY A 303 11.71 8.25 23.79
CA GLY A 303 12.89 8.08 22.93
C GLY A 303 13.45 9.43 22.48
N GLU A 304 14.50 9.41 21.67
CA GLU A 304 15.13 10.63 21.14
C GLU A 304 14.19 11.47 20.26
N SER A 305 13.34 10.80 19.47
CA SER A 305 12.46 11.45 18.49
C SER A 305 10.99 11.08 18.62
N GLN A 306 10.62 10.32 19.67
CA GLN A 306 9.28 9.76 19.86
C GLN A 306 8.89 9.64 21.32
N TRP A 307 7.60 9.74 21.59
CA TRP A 307 6.97 9.45 22.86
C TRP A 307 6.04 8.25 22.68
N ILE A 308 6.18 7.27 23.58
CA ILE A 308 5.37 6.06 23.60
C ILE A 308 4.47 6.13 24.82
N TYR A 309 3.17 6.23 24.57
CA TYR A 309 2.14 6.23 25.60
C TYR A 309 1.42 4.89 25.62
N GLU A 310 1.13 4.39 26.81
CA GLU A 310 0.22 3.29 27.04
C GLU A 310 -1.22 3.82 27.19
N ASN A 311 -2.17 3.11 26.58
CA ASN A 311 -3.60 3.31 26.71
C ASN A 311 -4.22 2.15 27.51
N PRO A 312 -4.42 2.31 28.83
CA PRO A 312 -5.06 1.31 29.66
C PRO A 312 -6.48 0.96 29.20
N GLY A 313 -7.13 1.89 28.51
CA GLY A 313 -8.49 1.76 27.99
C GLY A 313 -8.61 0.98 26.68
N ALA A 314 -7.54 0.41 26.12
CA ALA A 314 -7.62 -0.40 24.91
C ALA A 314 -8.58 -1.60 25.06
N PHE A 315 -9.43 -1.82 24.06
CA PHE A 315 -10.37 -2.94 24.05
C PHE A 315 -9.66 -4.22 23.61
N PRO A 316 -10.11 -5.40 24.10
CA PRO A 316 -9.77 -6.67 23.46
C PRO A 316 -10.36 -6.71 22.03
N LYS A 317 -9.93 -7.70 21.22
CA LYS A 317 -10.36 -7.85 19.83
C LYS A 317 -11.87 -8.08 19.68
N LEU A 318 -12.43 -8.88 20.58
CA LEU A 318 -13.85 -9.19 20.68
C LEU A 318 -14.38 -8.65 22.00
N ILE A 319 -15.55 -8.02 21.95
CA ILE A 319 -16.31 -7.60 23.13
C ILE A 319 -17.78 -7.97 22.94
N ALA A 320 -18.47 -8.34 24.01
CA ALA A 320 -19.93 -8.38 24.01
C ALA A 320 -20.45 -7.03 24.51
N VAL A 321 -21.47 -6.49 23.84
CA VAL A 321 -22.08 -5.20 24.23
C VAL A 321 -23.46 -5.42 24.85
N SER A 322 -23.78 -4.63 25.88
CA SER A 322 -25.03 -4.76 26.62
C SER A 322 -26.25 -4.24 25.86
N SER A 323 -26.04 -3.38 24.86
CA SER A 323 -27.10 -2.77 24.05
C SER A 323 -26.65 -2.56 22.60
N TYR A 324 -27.60 -2.29 21.72
CA TYR A 324 -27.35 -1.87 20.34
C TYR A 324 -28.32 -0.76 19.94
N ARG A 325 -27.97 -0.03 18.88
CA ARG A 325 -28.85 0.92 18.20
C ARG A 325 -28.78 0.64 16.71
N VAL A 326 -29.93 0.44 16.08
CA VAL A 326 -30.02 0.36 14.61
C VAL A 326 -30.11 1.79 14.09
N ILE A 327 -29.07 2.27 13.41
CA ILE A 327 -28.98 3.65 12.97
C ILE A 327 -28.39 3.76 11.57
N GLU A 328 -28.79 4.84 10.89
CA GLU A 328 -28.25 5.18 9.58
C GLU A 328 -26.75 5.49 9.62
N ARG A 329 -26.05 5.15 8.53
CA ARG A 329 -24.59 5.34 8.41
C ARG A 329 -24.14 6.77 8.74
N ARG A 330 -24.92 7.78 8.37
CA ARG A 330 -24.60 9.20 8.63
C ARG A 330 -24.69 9.54 10.12
N GLU A 331 -25.64 8.96 10.83
CA GLU A 331 -25.79 9.16 12.28
C GLU A 331 -24.70 8.41 13.05
N ALA A 332 -24.36 7.18 12.61
CA ALA A 332 -23.22 6.45 13.18
C ALA A 332 -21.93 7.26 13.06
N LEU A 333 -21.67 7.83 11.88
CA LEU A 333 -20.52 8.70 11.66
C LEU A 333 -20.50 9.91 12.62
N ARG A 334 -21.66 10.56 12.85
CA ARG A 334 -21.77 11.69 13.78
C ARG A 334 -21.43 11.29 15.22
N GLN A 335 -22.07 10.23 15.74
CA GLN A 335 -21.85 9.78 17.13
C GLN A 335 -20.42 9.29 17.36
N LEU A 336 -19.81 8.62 16.37
CA LEU A 336 -18.41 8.21 16.45
C LEU A 336 -17.47 9.42 16.42
N ALA A 337 -17.77 10.44 15.59
CA ALA A 337 -16.97 11.66 15.50
C ALA A 337 -17.03 12.50 16.78
N SER A 338 -18.22 12.67 17.37
CA SER A 338 -18.40 13.43 18.62
C SER A 338 -17.92 12.66 19.86
N GLY A 339 -17.84 11.34 19.79
CA GLY A 339 -17.48 10.50 20.93
C GLY A 339 -18.64 10.30 21.93
N GLU A 340 -19.88 10.56 21.52
CA GLU A 340 -21.08 10.40 22.35
C GLU A 340 -21.44 8.93 22.63
N ALA A 341 -21.04 8.02 21.73
CA ALA A 341 -21.32 6.60 21.87
C ALA A 341 -20.25 5.90 22.73
N ASP A 342 -20.66 5.35 23.87
CA ASP A 342 -19.80 4.44 24.66
C ASP A 342 -19.76 3.06 23.99
N LEU A 343 -18.77 2.87 23.12
CA LEU A 343 -18.58 1.64 22.36
C LEU A 343 -18.26 0.41 23.21
N ARG A 344 -18.01 0.55 24.53
CA ARG A 344 -17.95 -0.61 25.45
C ARG A 344 -19.33 -1.19 25.74
N ARG A 345 -20.39 -0.38 25.60
CA ARG A 345 -21.75 -0.73 26.01
C ARG A 345 -22.73 -0.78 24.85
N VAL A 346 -22.48 -0.05 23.77
CA VAL A 346 -23.39 0.03 22.62
C VAL A 346 -22.70 -0.30 21.30
N ALA A 347 -23.34 -1.17 20.51
CA ALA A 347 -23.02 -1.35 19.10
C ALA A 347 -23.95 -0.50 18.22
N LEU A 348 -23.38 0.24 17.27
CA LEU A 348 -24.13 1.00 16.27
C LEU A 348 -24.26 0.16 15.00
N LEU A 349 -25.44 -0.42 14.76
CA LEU A 349 -25.69 -1.40 13.71
C LEU A 349 -26.48 -0.80 12.54
N GLU A 350 -26.24 -1.33 11.34
CA GLU A 350 -27.03 -0.98 10.14
C GLU A 350 -28.33 -1.79 10.02
N GLU A 351 -28.43 -2.93 10.73
CA GLU A 351 -29.53 -3.88 10.62
C GLU A 351 -29.92 -4.43 12.00
N GLU A 352 -31.18 -4.87 12.15
CA GLU A 352 -31.70 -5.47 13.38
C GLU A 352 -31.03 -6.83 13.68
N PRO A 353 -30.26 -6.97 14.79
CA PRO A 353 -29.56 -8.21 15.13
C PRO A 353 -30.48 -9.36 15.56
N PHE A 354 -31.64 -9.07 16.15
CA PHE A 354 -32.54 -10.08 16.71
C PHE A 354 -33.97 -9.92 16.15
N PRO A 355 -34.24 -10.41 14.93
CA PRO A 355 -35.50 -10.16 14.24
C PRO A 355 -36.73 -10.75 14.96
N ASP A 356 -36.56 -11.87 15.66
CA ASP A 356 -37.69 -12.56 16.30
C ASP A 356 -38.00 -12.02 17.71
N ARG A 357 -36.97 -11.69 18.48
CA ARG A 357 -37.12 -11.27 19.88
C ARG A 357 -35.93 -10.46 20.36
N ALA A 358 -36.19 -9.24 20.80
CA ALA A 358 -35.18 -8.40 21.44
C ALA A 358 -34.59 -9.08 22.70
N PRO A 359 -33.27 -8.93 22.95
CA PRO A 359 -32.64 -9.50 24.12
C PRO A 359 -33.20 -8.87 25.40
N PRO A 360 -33.35 -9.66 26.48
CA PRO A 360 -33.82 -9.13 27.75
C PRO A 360 -32.89 -8.03 28.27
N GLN A 361 -33.47 -6.99 28.87
CA GLN A 361 -32.70 -5.94 29.52
C GLN A 361 -32.09 -6.45 30.83
N GLY A 362 -30.92 -5.93 31.18
CA GLY A 362 -30.22 -6.30 32.41
C GLY A 362 -28.70 -6.31 32.26
N PRO A 363 -27.97 -6.58 33.37
CA PRO A 363 -26.52 -6.67 33.35
C PRO A 363 -26.08 -7.79 32.39
N LEU A 364 -25.14 -7.45 31.52
CA LEU A 364 -24.46 -8.42 30.66
C LEU A 364 -23.25 -8.94 31.41
N SER A 365 -23.13 -10.25 31.51
CA SER A 365 -21.91 -10.93 31.94
C SER A 365 -21.44 -11.80 30.79
N ASP A 366 -20.18 -11.61 30.42
CA ASP A 366 -19.54 -12.33 29.35
C ASP A 366 -18.18 -12.88 29.76
N LYS A 367 -17.81 -13.99 29.13
CA LYS A 367 -16.44 -14.51 29.13
C LYS A 367 -16.08 -14.87 27.70
N ILE A 368 -15.12 -14.14 27.13
CA ILE A 368 -14.66 -14.34 25.76
C ILE A 368 -13.19 -14.76 25.77
N GLU A 369 -12.89 -15.92 25.19
CA GLU A 369 -11.54 -16.45 25.07
C GLU A 369 -11.18 -16.64 23.59
N MET A 370 -10.14 -15.93 23.12
CA MET A 370 -9.65 -16.06 21.75
C MET A 370 -8.85 -17.36 21.61
N MET A 371 -9.32 -18.27 20.77
CA MET A 371 -8.67 -19.57 20.53
C MET A 371 -7.70 -19.53 19.35
N GLN A 372 -8.08 -18.81 18.29
CA GLN A 372 -7.28 -18.67 17.08
C GLN A 372 -7.51 -17.29 16.46
N TYR A 373 -6.42 -16.65 16.03
CA TYR A 373 -6.46 -15.39 15.31
C TYR A 373 -5.44 -15.41 14.16
N THR A 374 -5.90 -15.76 12.96
CA THR A 374 -5.15 -15.70 11.70
C THR A 374 -5.81 -14.72 10.72
N ALA A 375 -5.14 -14.46 9.60
CA ALA A 375 -5.63 -13.53 8.59
C ALA A 375 -6.97 -13.96 7.94
N ASP A 376 -7.23 -15.27 7.90
CA ASP A 376 -8.36 -15.89 7.22
C ASP A 376 -9.33 -16.60 8.17
N ARG A 377 -8.95 -16.84 9.43
CA ARG A 377 -9.78 -17.55 10.41
C ARG A 377 -9.61 -16.98 11.81
N ILE A 378 -10.72 -16.68 12.45
CA ILE A 378 -10.77 -16.22 13.83
C ILE A 378 -11.76 -17.09 14.58
N GLN A 379 -11.33 -17.64 15.72
CA GLN A 379 -12.14 -18.53 16.53
C GLN A 379 -12.07 -18.09 17.99
N ALA A 380 -13.22 -17.97 18.64
CA ALA A 380 -13.33 -17.63 20.05
C ALA A 380 -14.41 -18.46 20.73
N THR A 381 -14.19 -18.79 21.99
CA THR A 381 -15.25 -19.27 22.88
C THR A 381 -15.92 -18.05 23.49
N VAL A 382 -17.25 -18.00 23.43
CA VAL A 382 -18.06 -16.91 23.95
C VAL A 382 -19.09 -17.50 24.91
N GLU A 383 -19.08 -17.06 26.16
CA GLU A 383 -20.07 -17.43 27.17
C GLU A 383 -20.85 -16.19 27.60
N LEU A 384 -22.18 -16.22 27.46
CA LEU A 384 -23.07 -15.09 27.73
C LEU A 384 -24.22 -15.51 28.65
N ASN A 385 -24.55 -14.67 29.63
CA ASN A 385 -25.73 -14.89 30.48
C ASN A 385 -27.07 -14.58 29.78
N ARG A 386 -27.05 -13.85 28.66
CA ARG A 386 -28.21 -13.51 27.83
C ARG A 386 -27.78 -13.29 26.38
N PRO A 387 -28.71 -13.32 25.39
CA PRO A 387 -28.36 -12.99 24.03
C PRO A 387 -27.79 -11.57 23.93
N ALA A 388 -26.69 -11.42 23.19
CA ALA A 388 -25.98 -10.15 23.05
C ALA A 388 -25.29 -10.04 21.69
N VAL A 389 -24.91 -8.82 21.33
CA VAL A 389 -24.12 -8.56 20.12
C VAL A 389 -22.65 -8.66 20.49
N VAL A 390 -21.92 -9.55 19.81
CA VAL A 390 -20.47 -9.67 19.93
C VAL A 390 -19.82 -8.89 18.80
N VAL A 391 -19.07 -7.85 19.16
CA VAL A 391 -18.39 -6.94 18.23
C VAL A 391 -16.94 -7.34 18.09
N MET A 392 -16.48 -7.46 16.85
CA MET A 392 -15.07 -7.60 16.50
C MET A 392 -14.54 -6.24 16.04
N ASN A 393 -13.45 -5.75 16.63
CA ASN A 393 -12.81 -4.50 16.22
C ASN A 393 -11.89 -4.63 14.99
N ASP A 394 -12.12 -5.66 14.17
CA ASP A 394 -11.58 -5.79 12.81
C ASP A 394 -12.61 -5.30 11.80
N THR A 395 -12.12 -4.76 10.69
CA THR A 395 -12.98 -4.25 9.63
C THR A 395 -13.80 -5.36 8.97
N TRP A 396 -15.01 -5.01 8.57
CA TRP A 396 -15.84 -5.81 7.69
C TRP A 396 -15.35 -5.65 6.24
N PHE A 397 -15.33 -6.76 5.50
CA PHE A 397 -15.07 -6.76 4.06
C PHE A 397 -15.88 -7.88 3.39
N PRO A 398 -16.32 -7.74 2.12
CA PRO A 398 -16.99 -8.83 1.43
C PRO A 398 -16.14 -10.10 1.42
N GLY A 399 -16.74 -11.28 1.60
CA GLY A 399 -16.05 -12.56 1.63
C GLY A 399 -15.81 -13.15 3.03
N TRP A 400 -16.02 -12.36 4.09
CA TRP A 400 -16.14 -12.89 5.45
C TRP A 400 -17.47 -13.62 5.64
N THR A 401 -17.41 -14.72 6.39
CA THR A 401 -18.55 -15.55 6.84
C THR A 401 -18.40 -15.80 8.33
N ALA A 402 -19.51 -16.05 9.02
CA ALA A 402 -19.51 -16.40 10.44
C ALA A 402 -20.34 -17.66 10.70
N SER A 403 -19.98 -18.38 11.76
CA SER A 403 -20.77 -19.50 12.28
C SER A 403 -20.74 -19.53 13.80
N ILE A 404 -21.84 -19.96 14.40
CA ILE A 404 -21.98 -20.25 15.83
C ILE A 404 -22.22 -21.75 15.96
N ASP A 405 -21.33 -22.44 16.68
CA ASP A 405 -21.40 -23.91 16.87
C ASP A 405 -21.49 -24.69 15.54
N GLY A 406 -20.83 -24.18 14.50
CA GLY A 406 -20.85 -24.78 13.15
C GLY A 406 -22.05 -24.40 12.28
N HIS A 407 -23.07 -23.75 12.84
CA HIS A 407 -24.23 -23.26 12.08
C HIS A 407 -23.97 -21.85 11.53
N PRO A 408 -24.35 -21.55 10.26
CA PRO A 408 -24.16 -20.23 9.67
C PRO A 408 -24.81 -19.11 10.49
N ALA A 409 -24.04 -18.04 10.75
CA ALA A 409 -24.51 -16.85 11.44
C ALA A 409 -24.35 -15.61 10.55
N LYS A 410 -25.33 -14.70 10.62
CA LYS A 410 -25.27 -13.45 9.85
C LYS A 410 -24.23 -12.52 10.46
N ILE A 411 -23.32 -12.02 9.61
CA ILE A 411 -22.43 -10.92 9.98
C ILE A 411 -23.19 -9.60 9.82
N LEU A 412 -23.18 -8.79 10.88
CA LEU A 412 -23.74 -7.46 10.91
C LEU A 412 -22.62 -6.43 10.79
N ARG A 413 -22.84 -5.36 10.03
CA ARG A 413 -21.96 -4.20 10.05
C ARG A 413 -22.21 -3.38 11.30
N THR A 414 -21.13 -2.99 11.98
CA THR A 414 -21.19 -2.24 13.23
C THR A 414 -20.17 -1.10 13.23
N ASN A 415 -20.48 -0.02 13.96
CA ASN A 415 -19.56 1.08 14.23
C ASN A 415 -18.87 1.59 12.95
N LEU A 416 -19.68 1.78 11.89
CA LEU A 416 -19.30 2.23 10.54
C LEU A 416 -18.55 1.21 9.67
N SER A 417 -17.46 0.60 10.17
CA SER A 417 -16.55 -0.21 9.32
C SER A 417 -16.29 -1.62 9.85
N PHE A 418 -16.85 -1.99 11.01
CA PHE A 418 -16.48 -3.21 11.73
C PHE A 418 -17.58 -4.27 11.60
N ARG A 419 -17.32 -5.45 12.15
CA ARG A 419 -18.26 -6.58 12.09
C ARG A 419 -18.72 -7.02 13.47
N ALA A 420 -19.96 -7.49 13.55
CA ALA A 420 -20.55 -8.08 14.73
C ALA A 420 -21.38 -9.31 14.37
N VAL A 421 -21.68 -10.13 15.38
CA VAL A 421 -22.59 -11.27 15.28
C VAL A 421 -23.51 -11.26 16.50
N ALA A 422 -24.79 -11.51 16.29
CA ALA A 422 -25.74 -11.74 17.36
C ALA A 422 -25.55 -13.17 17.91
N VAL A 423 -25.20 -13.30 19.18
CA VAL A 423 -24.90 -14.58 19.83
C VAL A 423 -25.97 -14.88 20.89
N PRO A 424 -26.55 -16.10 20.91
CA PRO A 424 -27.48 -16.52 21.95
C PRO A 424 -26.85 -16.57 23.36
N ALA A 425 -27.69 -16.77 24.37
CA ALA A 425 -27.23 -17.04 25.72
C ALA A 425 -26.63 -18.45 25.82
N GLY A 426 -25.63 -18.62 26.69
CA GLY A 426 -24.91 -19.87 26.89
C GLY A 426 -23.48 -19.80 26.37
N ARG A 427 -22.84 -20.96 26.30
CA ARG A 427 -21.47 -21.11 25.82
C ARG A 427 -21.47 -21.56 24.36
N HIS A 428 -20.80 -20.80 23.52
CA HIS A 428 -20.78 -20.98 22.07
C HIS A 428 -19.36 -20.86 21.51
N VAL A 429 -19.12 -21.52 20.39
CA VAL A 429 -17.92 -21.35 19.57
C VAL A 429 -18.25 -20.44 18.38
N LEU A 430 -17.73 -19.23 18.41
CA LEU A 430 -17.86 -18.25 17.33
C LEU A 430 -16.66 -18.36 16.39
N VAL A 431 -16.93 -18.60 15.11
CA VAL A 431 -15.89 -18.68 14.06
C VAL A 431 -16.19 -17.65 12.97
N PHE A 432 -15.21 -16.81 12.65
CA PHE A 432 -15.17 -16.02 11.42
C PHE A 432 -14.22 -16.68 10.42
N SER A 433 -14.62 -16.78 9.16
CA SER A 433 -13.79 -17.33 8.09
C SER A 433 -13.86 -16.46 6.84
N TYR A 434 -12.71 -16.16 6.25
CA TYR A 434 -12.58 -15.37 5.04
C TYR A 434 -12.36 -16.28 3.83
N SER A 435 -13.38 -16.41 2.98
CA SER A 435 -13.32 -17.25 1.77
C SER A 435 -13.98 -16.53 0.58
N PRO A 436 -13.29 -15.55 -0.02
CA PRO A 436 -13.86 -14.76 -1.09
C PRO A 436 -14.07 -15.57 -2.38
N ARG A 437 -15.19 -15.32 -3.06
CA ARG A 437 -15.54 -16.00 -4.32
C ARG A 437 -14.52 -15.74 -5.44
N TRP A 438 -13.92 -14.55 -5.48
CA TRP A 438 -12.94 -14.18 -6.52
C TRP A 438 -11.63 -14.97 -6.43
N LEU A 439 -11.24 -15.46 -5.24
CA LEU A 439 -10.07 -16.33 -5.11
C LEU A 439 -10.31 -17.65 -5.86
N ARG A 440 -11.50 -18.25 -5.70
CA ARG A 440 -11.88 -19.46 -6.43
C ARG A 440 -11.90 -19.24 -7.94
N VAL A 441 -12.48 -18.13 -8.41
CA VAL A 441 -12.48 -17.76 -9.84
C VAL A 441 -11.05 -17.62 -10.34
N GLY A 442 -10.20 -16.87 -9.62
CA GLY A 442 -8.80 -16.65 -10.00
C GLY A 442 -7.99 -17.93 -10.10
N ILE A 443 -8.16 -18.87 -9.16
CA ILE A 443 -7.53 -20.19 -9.22
C ILE A 443 -7.98 -20.94 -10.49
N VAL A 444 -9.29 -21.06 -10.71
CA VAL A 444 -9.84 -21.79 -11.87
C VAL A 444 -9.34 -21.19 -13.19
N THR A 445 -9.39 -19.86 -13.35
CA THR A 445 -8.94 -19.20 -14.58
C THR A 445 -7.44 -19.34 -14.79
N THR A 446 -6.64 -19.23 -13.72
CA THR A 446 -5.17 -19.35 -13.82
C THR A 446 -4.78 -20.79 -14.18
N SER A 447 -5.39 -21.78 -13.53
CA SER A 447 -5.19 -23.20 -13.85
C SER A 447 -5.59 -23.50 -15.29
N ALA A 448 -6.73 -23.00 -15.76
CA ALA A 448 -7.17 -23.19 -17.14
C ALA A 448 -6.19 -22.56 -18.16
N MET A 449 -5.72 -21.34 -17.92
CA MET A 449 -4.72 -20.68 -18.76
C MET A 449 -3.37 -21.39 -18.75
N PHE A 450 -2.94 -21.90 -17.59
CA PHE A 450 -1.71 -22.67 -17.48
C PHE A 450 -1.80 -23.98 -18.29
N VAL A 451 -2.89 -24.72 -18.15
CA VAL A 451 -3.13 -25.95 -18.94
C VAL A 451 -3.13 -25.64 -20.44
N LEU A 452 -3.79 -24.55 -20.86
CA LEU A 452 -3.81 -24.13 -22.26
C LEU A 452 -2.41 -23.77 -22.79
N ALA A 453 -1.61 -23.04 -22.00
CA ALA A 453 -0.25 -22.67 -22.35
C ALA A 453 0.66 -23.90 -22.50
N VAL A 454 0.60 -24.85 -21.55
CA VAL A 454 1.33 -26.12 -21.60
C VAL A 454 0.92 -26.93 -22.83
N TRP A 455 -0.38 -27.04 -23.09
CA TRP A 455 -0.90 -27.73 -24.27
C TRP A 455 -0.41 -27.11 -25.59
N TRP A 456 -0.39 -25.78 -25.68
CA TRP A 456 0.08 -25.05 -26.85
C TRP A 456 1.58 -25.25 -27.08
N LEU A 457 2.39 -25.13 -26.03
CA LEU A 457 3.83 -25.39 -26.08
C LEU A 457 4.13 -26.85 -26.46
N GLY A 458 3.39 -27.81 -25.88
CA GLY A 458 3.50 -29.23 -26.20
C GLY A 458 3.21 -29.53 -27.67
N ARG A 459 2.18 -28.90 -28.26
CA ARG A 459 1.91 -29.00 -29.70
C ARG A 459 3.02 -28.42 -30.56
N GLY A 460 3.64 -27.32 -30.13
CA GLY A 460 4.78 -26.71 -30.82
C GLY A 460 6.04 -27.59 -30.82
N MET A 461 6.27 -28.35 -29.74
CA MET A 461 7.38 -29.30 -29.65
C MET A 461 7.13 -30.57 -30.47
N ILE A 462 5.90 -31.11 -30.47
CA ILE A 462 5.54 -32.29 -31.26
C ILE A 462 5.64 -32.01 -32.77
N ARG A 463 5.34 -30.79 -33.22
CA ARG A 463 5.50 -30.37 -34.62
C ARG A 463 6.94 -30.10 -35.05
N ARG A 464 7.90 -30.04 -34.11
CA ARG A 464 9.32 -29.79 -34.36
C ARG A 464 10.21 -31.03 -34.18
N CYS A 465 9.64 -32.22 -34.04
CA CYS A 465 10.37 -33.47 -34.27
C CYS A 465 10.32 -33.80 -35.77
N PRO A 466 11.41 -33.59 -36.54
CA PRO A 466 11.50 -34.18 -37.87
C PRO A 466 11.66 -35.70 -37.66
N TYR A 467 10.74 -36.49 -38.20
CA TYR A 467 11.06 -37.88 -38.50
C TYR A 467 12.13 -37.87 -39.60
N GLY A 468 13.25 -38.55 -39.35
CA GLY A 468 14.15 -39.12 -40.37
C GLY A 468 14.98 -38.14 -41.18
#